data_AF-A0A922NME7-F1
#
_entry.id   AF-A0A922NME7-F1
#
_cell.length_a   1.000
_cell.length_b   1.000
_cell.length_c   1.000
_cell.angle_alpha   90.00
_cell.angle_beta   90.00
_cell.angle_gamma   90.00
#
_symmetry.space_group_name_H-M   'P 1'
#
loop_
_entity.id
_entity.type
_entity.pdbx_description
1 polymer ?
#
loop_
_entity_poly.entity_id
_entity_poly.type
_entity_poly.pdbx_seq_one_letter_code
_entity_poly.pdbx_strand_id
1 'polypeptide(L)'
;MARTKPRPKVTGKAGRGGPDGKTVTGGKPAQKALASKARRQVAGKSTRKAPVAVKKKRKFKAGTVALREIKRYQRGFELLLRKLPFSRVVREFAQVHKADIRFQRSAIEALQEATEAFL
;
A
#
# COMPACT_ATOMS: atom_id res chain seq x y z
N MET A 1 13.23 29.90 47.22
CA MET A 1 11.95 29.39 47.79
C MET A 1 11.16 28.67 46.70
N ALA A 2 10.41 27.62 47.05
CA ALA A 2 9.36 26.90 46.27
C ALA A 2 9.71 26.39 44.82
N ARG A 3 9.46 25.15 44.38
CA ARG A 3 8.26 24.24 44.45
C ARG A 3 7.06 24.85 43.67
N THR A 4 6.31 24.16 42.79
CA THR A 4 6.21 22.71 42.48
C THR A 4 5.33 22.41 41.23
N LYS A 5 5.63 21.28 40.54
CA LYS A 5 4.71 20.31 39.87
C LYS A 5 3.90 20.68 38.59
N PRO A 6 3.67 19.69 37.68
CA PRO A 6 2.88 19.85 36.44
C PRO A 6 1.44 19.29 36.49
N ARG A 7 0.60 19.81 35.57
CA ARG A 7 -0.68 19.27 35.01
C ARG A 7 -1.82 18.82 35.94
N PRO A 8 -3.06 19.15 35.53
CA PRO A 8 -4.12 18.13 35.43
C PRO A 8 -4.81 18.08 34.05
N LYS A 9 -5.38 16.92 33.70
CA LYS A 9 -6.41 16.80 32.64
C LYS A 9 -7.78 17.16 33.25
N VAL A 10 -8.57 17.99 32.58
CA VAL A 10 -9.96 18.23 32.98
C VAL A 10 -10.91 17.37 32.15
N THR A 11 -11.49 16.37 32.78
CA THR A 11 -12.71 15.70 32.34
C THR A 11 -13.92 16.48 32.86
N GLY A 12 -14.85 16.91 32.01
CA GLY A 12 -16.05 17.64 32.42
C GLY A 12 -17.21 17.45 31.44
N LYS A 13 -18.40 17.16 31.96
CA LYS A 13 -19.60 16.79 31.18
C LYS A 13 -20.84 17.49 31.75
N ALA A 14 -21.33 18.54 31.08
CA ALA A 14 -22.67 19.16 31.15
C ALA A 14 -22.65 20.42 30.25
N GLY A 15 -23.73 20.91 29.63
CA GLY A 15 -25.13 20.47 29.61
C GLY A 15 -26.10 21.59 29.99
N ARG A 16 -27.06 21.91 29.08
CA ARG A 16 -28.03 23.07 29.04
C ARG A 16 -27.50 24.26 28.21
N GLY A 17 -28.29 24.94 27.36
CA GLY A 17 -29.71 24.76 26.94
C GLY A 17 -30.04 25.58 25.67
N GLY A 18 -31.21 25.37 25.04
CA GLY A 18 -31.66 26.03 23.79
C GLY A 18 -32.25 27.44 24.00
N PRO A 19 -33.24 27.93 23.21
CA PRO A 19 -34.22 27.22 22.36
C PRO A 19 -34.02 27.54 20.85
N ASP A 20 -34.93 27.35 19.88
CA ASP A 20 -36.24 26.66 19.79
C ASP A 20 -36.35 25.97 18.39
N GLY A 21 -37.57 25.68 17.89
CA GLY A 21 -37.83 25.28 16.50
C GLY A 21 -38.78 24.09 16.37
N LYS A 22 -40.07 24.27 16.64
CA LYS A 22 -41.08 23.19 16.55
C LYS A 22 -41.43 22.81 15.09
N THR A 23 -41.31 21.53 14.75
CA THR A 23 -42.17 20.83 13.78
C THR A 23 -42.55 19.46 14.33
N VAL A 24 -43.73 18.94 13.96
CA VAL A 24 -44.44 17.86 14.67
C VAL A 24 -44.83 16.74 13.70
N THR A 25 -45.14 15.55 14.24
CA THR A 25 -45.53 14.27 13.59
C THR A 25 -44.37 13.47 12.99
N GLY A 26 -44.24 12.14 13.19
CA GLY A 26 -44.94 11.21 14.09
C GLY A 26 -44.65 9.76 13.66
N GLY A 27 -44.34 8.83 14.59
CA GLY A 27 -44.23 7.39 14.23
C GLY A 27 -43.09 6.57 14.85
N LYS A 28 -43.18 6.25 16.14
CA LYS A 28 -42.61 5.07 16.83
C LYS A 28 -43.59 4.74 17.96
N PRO A 29 -43.78 3.48 18.42
CA PRO A 29 -42.80 2.38 18.40
C PRO A 29 -43.36 1.00 17.98
N ALA A 30 -42.51 -0.03 17.97
CA ALA A 30 -42.93 -1.42 18.16
C ALA A 30 -41.78 -2.28 18.73
N GLN A 31 -41.80 -2.52 20.04
CA GLN A 31 -41.14 -3.70 20.61
C GLN A 31 -42.04 -4.92 20.35
N LYS A 32 -41.48 -6.06 19.94
CA LYS A 32 -42.18 -7.34 20.08
C LYS A 32 -41.20 -8.44 20.46
N ALA A 33 -41.61 -9.27 21.41
CA ALA A 33 -40.72 -10.14 22.17
C ALA A 33 -40.66 -11.57 21.61
N LEU A 34 -39.55 -12.24 21.94
CA LEU A 34 -39.40 -13.65 22.31
C LEU A 34 -39.95 -14.78 21.42
N ALA A 35 -39.06 -15.77 21.25
CA ALA A 35 -39.29 -17.21 21.10
C ALA A 35 -39.70 -17.79 19.74
N SER A 36 -38.70 -18.39 19.08
CA SER A 36 -38.85 -19.71 18.46
C SER A 36 -37.60 -20.56 18.72
N LYS A 37 -37.76 -21.60 19.55
CA LYS A 37 -36.68 -22.41 20.14
C LYS A 37 -36.42 -23.67 19.29
N ALA A 38 -35.59 -23.56 18.24
CA ALA A 38 -35.30 -24.68 17.32
C ALA A 38 -33.98 -25.40 17.66
N ARG A 39 -34.11 -26.43 18.52
CA ARG A 39 -33.26 -27.62 18.68
C ARG A 39 -31.77 -27.56 18.27
N ARG A 40 -30.92 -27.36 19.28
CA ARG A 40 -29.49 -27.72 19.34
C ARG A 40 -29.24 -29.12 18.74
N GLN A 41 -28.44 -29.22 17.68
CA GLN A 41 -27.81 -30.49 17.26
C GLN A 41 -26.34 -30.49 17.70
N VAL A 42 -25.92 -31.57 18.36
CA VAL A 42 -24.54 -31.84 18.77
C VAL A 42 -24.12 -33.17 18.15
N ALA A 43 -22.82 -33.32 17.89
CA ALA A 43 -22.13 -34.55 17.48
C ALA A 43 -22.42 -35.07 16.06
N GLY A 44 -21.65 -34.55 15.11
CA GLY A 44 -21.32 -35.24 13.85
C GLY A 44 -19.82 -35.10 13.59
N LYS A 45 -18.97 -35.90 14.26
CA LYS A 45 -17.51 -35.84 14.13
C LYS A 45 -17.05 -36.47 12.80
N SER A 46 -17.32 -35.78 11.69
CA SER A 46 -16.77 -36.12 10.38
C SER A 46 -15.43 -35.42 10.20
N THR A 47 -14.33 -36.14 10.45
CA THR A 47 -12.97 -35.69 10.12
C THR A 47 -12.70 -35.81 8.62
N ARG A 48 -13.52 -35.14 7.79
CA ARG A 48 -13.14 -34.81 6.42
C ARG A 48 -12.44 -33.46 6.48
N LYS A 49 -11.11 -33.46 6.33
CA LYS A 49 -10.38 -32.22 6.02
C LYS A 49 -10.96 -31.69 4.72
N ALA A 50 -11.77 -30.65 4.79
CA ALA A 50 -12.27 -29.99 3.58
C ALA A 50 -11.06 -29.57 2.74
N PRO A 51 -11.08 -29.76 1.41
CA PRO A 51 -10.01 -29.25 0.56
C PRO A 51 -9.89 -27.75 0.81
N VAL A 52 -8.69 -27.29 1.17
CA VAL A 52 -8.44 -25.87 1.46
C VAL A 52 -8.72 -25.10 0.17
N ALA A 53 -9.88 -24.45 0.12
CA ALA A 53 -10.33 -23.74 -1.07
C ALA A 53 -9.27 -22.69 -1.44
N VAL A 54 -8.55 -22.94 -2.54
CA VAL A 54 -7.45 -22.08 -2.99
C VAL A 54 -8.04 -20.72 -3.36
N LYS A 55 -7.89 -19.75 -2.44
CA LYS A 55 -8.43 -18.39 -2.62
C LYS A 55 -7.88 -17.84 -3.94
N LYS A 56 -8.78 -17.52 -4.88
CA LYS A 56 -8.42 -16.96 -6.19
C LYS A 56 -7.49 -15.75 -5.97
N LYS A 57 -6.30 -15.77 -6.59
CA LYS A 57 -5.32 -14.69 -6.50
C LYS A 57 -5.98 -13.39 -6.98
N ARG A 58 -6.09 -12.38 -6.11
CA ARG A 58 -6.73 -11.10 -6.44
C ARG A 58 -5.86 -10.35 -7.45
N LYS A 59 -6.38 -10.08 -8.65
CA LYS A 59 -5.75 -9.20 -9.64
C LYS A 59 -5.72 -7.76 -9.12
N PHE A 60 -4.65 -7.02 -9.41
CA PHE A 60 -4.61 -5.58 -9.16
C PHE A 60 -5.46 -4.84 -10.20
N LYS A 61 -6.00 -3.66 -9.84
CA LYS A 61 -6.64 -2.76 -10.82
C LYS A 61 -5.58 -2.14 -11.73
N ALA A 62 -5.97 -1.66 -12.91
CA ALA A 62 -5.11 -0.85 -13.78
C ALA A 62 -4.48 0.31 -12.99
N GLY A 63 -3.25 0.71 -13.38
CA GLY A 63 -2.46 1.73 -12.68
C GLY A 63 -1.92 1.34 -11.28
N THR A 64 -2.50 0.36 -10.58
CA THR A 64 -2.10 0.00 -9.19
C THR A 64 -0.71 -0.64 -9.08
N VAL A 65 -0.20 -1.18 -10.19
CA VAL A 65 1.18 -1.70 -10.30
C VAL A 65 2.12 -0.59 -10.78
N ALA A 66 1.79 0.09 -11.89
CA ALA A 66 2.57 1.21 -12.42
C ALA A 66 2.83 2.33 -11.38
N LEU A 67 1.83 2.78 -10.63
CA LEU A 67 2.00 3.79 -9.55
C LEU A 67 2.91 3.31 -8.41
N ARG A 68 3.11 2.00 -8.25
CA ARG A 68 4.02 1.41 -7.26
C ARG A 68 5.44 1.32 -7.78
N GLU A 69 5.59 1.03 -9.08
CA GLU A 69 6.86 1.00 -9.79
C GLU A 69 7.45 2.40 -9.96
N ILE A 70 6.64 3.39 -10.37
CA ILE A 70 7.01 4.81 -10.39
C ILE A 70 7.54 5.24 -9.01
N LYS A 71 6.76 4.98 -7.94
CA LYS A 71 7.17 5.26 -6.55
C LYS A 71 8.35 4.41 -6.06
N ARG A 72 8.75 3.34 -6.75
CA ARG A 72 9.96 2.57 -6.42
C ARG A 72 11.15 3.24 -7.09
N TYR A 73 11.11 3.38 -8.42
CA TYR A 73 12.24 3.88 -9.20
C TYR A 73 12.57 5.34 -8.85
N GLN A 74 11.57 6.19 -8.55
CA GLN A 74 11.80 7.57 -8.08
C GLN A 74 12.39 7.69 -6.65
N ARG A 75 12.46 6.60 -5.88
CA ARG A 75 13.06 6.60 -4.52
C ARG A 75 14.48 6.05 -4.49
N GLY A 76 14.94 5.44 -5.58
CA GLY A 76 16.29 4.93 -5.73
C GLY A 76 17.00 5.58 -6.92
N PHE A 77 18.21 5.11 -7.18
CA PHE A 77 18.99 5.44 -8.37
C PHE A 77 19.50 4.13 -9.02
N GLU A 78 18.67 3.07 -8.95
CA GLU A 78 19.00 1.79 -9.57
C GLU A 78 18.92 1.90 -11.09
N LEU A 79 20.00 1.52 -11.78
CA LEU A 79 20.07 1.58 -13.25
C LEU A 79 19.14 0.53 -13.85
N LEU A 80 18.29 0.98 -14.77
CA LEU A 80 17.18 0.24 -15.37
C LEU A 80 17.62 -0.52 -16.62
N LEU A 81 18.66 -0.06 -17.33
CA LEU A 81 19.20 -0.76 -18.51
C LEU A 81 20.15 -1.90 -18.10
N ARG A 82 20.02 -3.03 -18.79
CA ARG A 82 20.83 -4.22 -18.53
C ARG A 82 22.29 -3.98 -18.91
N LYS A 83 23.20 -4.12 -17.93
CA LYS A 83 24.65 -3.85 -18.06
C LYS A 83 25.32 -4.48 -19.28
N LEU A 84 25.10 -5.78 -19.53
CA LEU A 84 25.79 -6.49 -20.62
C LEU A 84 25.33 -6.04 -22.02
N PRO A 85 24.03 -5.95 -22.35
CA PRO A 85 23.56 -5.33 -23.59
C PRO A 85 24.08 -3.90 -23.79
N PHE A 86 23.98 -3.03 -22.78
CA PHE A 86 24.47 -1.65 -22.89
C PHE A 86 25.97 -1.60 -23.19
N SER A 87 26.78 -2.40 -22.47
CA SER A 87 28.22 -2.51 -22.72
C SER A 87 28.57 -3.03 -24.11
N ARG A 88 27.71 -3.80 -24.78
CA ARG A 88 27.94 -4.26 -26.16
C ARG A 88 27.73 -3.10 -27.14
N VAL A 89 26.60 -2.39 -27.02
CA VAL A 89 26.27 -1.24 -27.89
C VAL A 89 27.34 -0.14 -27.80
N VAL A 90 27.82 0.19 -26.59
CA VAL A 90 28.91 1.18 -26.41
C VAL A 90 30.19 0.77 -27.15
N ARG A 91 30.53 -0.53 -27.15
CA ARG A 91 31.75 -1.05 -27.81
C ARG A 91 31.59 -1.12 -29.33
N GLU A 92 30.41 -1.54 -29.80
CA GLU A 92 30.03 -1.55 -31.21
C GLU A 92 30.14 -0.15 -31.82
N PHE A 93 29.56 0.86 -31.16
CA PHE A 93 29.65 2.25 -31.61
C PHE A 93 31.11 2.78 -31.61
N ALA A 94 31.88 2.44 -30.59
CA ALA A 94 33.28 2.87 -30.48
C ALA A 94 34.18 2.27 -31.58
N GLN A 95 33.94 1.01 -31.96
CA GLN A 95 34.69 0.32 -33.01
C GLN A 95 34.56 1.01 -34.38
N VAL A 96 33.42 1.63 -34.67
CA VAL A 96 33.20 2.42 -35.91
C VAL A 96 34.11 3.64 -35.98
N HIS A 97 34.42 4.26 -34.84
CA HIS A 97 35.25 5.47 -34.78
C HIS A 97 36.76 5.18 -34.69
N LYS A 98 37.15 4.11 -33.97
CA LYS A 98 38.55 3.69 -33.84
C LYS A 98 38.64 2.23 -33.38
N ALA A 99 39.42 1.44 -34.13
CA ALA A 99 39.73 0.06 -33.76
C ALA A 99 40.46 -0.03 -32.40
N ASP A 100 40.28 -1.16 -31.72
CA ASP A 100 40.99 -1.57 -30.50
C ASP A 100 40.91 -0.62 -29.29
N ILE A 101 39.88 0.22 -29.20
CA ILE A 101 39.60 1.00 -27.97
C ILE A 101 39.31 0.04 -26.79
N ARG A 102 40.06 0.24 -25.70
CA ARG A 102 39.81 -0.40 -24.40
C ARG A 102 39.06 0.55 -23.49
N PHE A 103 37.98 0.06 -22.87
CA PHE A 103 37.17 0.79 -21.90
C PHE A 103 37.47 0.37 -20.47
N GLN A 104 37.66 1.34 -19.59
CA GLN A 104 37.60 1.16 -18.14
C GLN A 104 36.16 0.82 -17.72
N ARG A 105 35.98 0.00 -16.68
CA ARG A 105 34.65 -0.39 -16.19
C ARG A 105 33.80 0.83 -15.82
N SER A 106 34.34 1.77 -15.03
CA SER A 106 33.63 2.96 -14.59
C SER A 106 33.27 3.91 -15.74
N ALA A 107 34.01 3.90 -16.86
CA ALA A 107 33.65 4.69 -18.03
C ALA A 107 32.34 4.19 -18.67
N ILE A 108 32.13 2.86 -18.74
CA ILE A 108 30.87 2.28 -19.23
C ILE A 108 29.73 2.53 -18.23
N GLU A 109 30.02 2.51 -16.92
CA GLU A 109 29.02 2.82 -15.89
C GLU A 109 28.59 4.29 -15.96
N ALA A 110 29.53 5.24 -16.08
CA ALA A 110 29.25 6.67 -16.23
C ALA A 110 28.51 7.01 -17.54
N LEU A 111 28.87 6.38 -18.66
CA LEU A 111 28.12 6.51 -19.91
C LEU A 111 26.67 6.05 -19.75
N GLN A 112 26.44 4.97 -19.00
CA GLN A 112 25.10 4.49 -18.73
C GLN A 112 24.30 5.44 -17.84
N GLU A 113 24.89 5.92 -16.75
CA GLU A 113 24.28 6.92 -15.86
C GLU A 113 23.88 8.18 -16.63
N ALA A 114 24.76 8.69 -17.50
CA ALA A 114 24.46 9.85 -18.34
C ALA A 114 23.32 9.60 -19.35
N THR A 115 23.27 8.42 -19.99
CA THR A 115 22.17 8.09 -20.91
C THR A 115 20.84 7.81 -20.21
N GLU A 116 20.84 7.18 -19.02
CA GLU A 116 19.61 6.95 -18.26
C GLU A 116 19.09 8.21 -17.58
N ALA A 117 19.96 9.19 -17.29
CA ALA A 117 19.53 10.52 -16.81
C ALA A 117 18.97 11.42 -17.92
N PHE A 118 19.16 11.07 -19.19
CA PHE A 118 18.69 11.82 -20.36
C PHE A 118 17.32 11.36 -20.88
N LEU A 119 16.93 10.10 -20.63
CA LEU A 119 15.71 9.44 -21.14
C LEU A 119 14.52 9.54 -20.18
#